data_AF-A0A2E0ZW46-F1
#
_entry.id   AF-A0A2E0ZW46-F1
#
_cell.length_a   1.000
_cell.length_b   1.000
_cell.length_c   1.000
_cell.angle_alpha   90.00
_cell.angle_beta   90.00
_cell.angle_gamma   90.00
#
_symmetry.space_group_name_H-M   'P 1'
#
loop_
_entity.id
_entity.type
_entity.pdbx_description
1 polymer ?
#
loop_
_entity_poly.entity_id
_entity_poly.type
_entity_poly.pdbx_seq_one_letter_code
_entity_poly.pdbx_strand_id
1 'polypeptide(L)'
;DGHHRSAAAQRIKRLSQGRNPNHTGEESYNFFLVVLFPDKQVQILDYNRVVKIESNILPTRLLNDIGKYFDVFKVESATMAKPSIPRCFGLYLNNCWYQLTVNNKLRAQIDEYNPTESLDVSIMQNTVFEPLLGIRNQRTDKRVDFVGGIRGLEELEKRVNSGEWQAAVAFYPTSVESLMAIADADEVMPPKSTWFEPKLKSGLVVHMLD
;
A
#
# COMPACT_ATOMS: atom_id res chain seq x y z
N ASP A 1 9.67 -7.67 -3.38
CA ASP A 1 8.66 -7.73 -4.48
C ASP A 1 8.45 -9.20 -4.88
N GLY A 2 7.26 -9.60 -5.32
CA GLY A 2 7.03 -10.96 -5.85
C GLY A 2 6.23 -11.92 -4.97
N HIS A 3 5.45 -11.45 -3.99
CA HIS A 3 4.61 -12.31 -3.13
C HIS A 3 3.74 -13.32 -3.90
N HIS A 4 3.16 -12.92 -5.04
CA HIS A 4 2.40 -13.84 -5.88
C HIS A 4 3.29 -14.84 -6.63
N ARG A 5 4.50 -14.44 -7.03
CA ARG A 5 5.48 -15.31 -7.70
C ARG A 5 6.03 -16.37 -6.74
N SER A 6 6.40 -15.99 -5.51
CA SER A 6 6.85 -16.94 -4.49
C SER A 6 5.74 -17.92 -4.09
N ALA A 7 4.51 -17.43 -3.90
CA ALA A 7 3.36 -18.30 -3.62
C ALA A 7 3.03 -19.26 -4.77
N ALA A 8 3.19 -18.82 -6.03
CA ALA A 8 3.02 -19.69 -7.19
C ALA A 8 4.14 -20.75 -7.27
N ALA A 9 5.40 -20.36 -7.06
CA ALA A 9 6.55 -21.28 -7.02
C ALA A 9 6.37 -22.36 -5.95
N GLN A 10 5.89 -22.00 -4.75
CA GLN A 10 5.59 -22.96 -3.69
C GLN A 10 4.53 -24.00 -4.11
N ARG A 11 3.49 -23.57 -4.84
CA ARG A 11 2.46 -24.49 -5.35
C ARG A 11 3.04 -25.44 -6.40
N ILE A 12 3.85 -24.92 -7.32
CA ILE A 12 4.53 -25.73 -8.34
C ILE A 12 5.45 -26.76 -7.68
N LYS A 13 6.27 -26.35 -6.70
CA LYS A 13 7.09 -27.28 -5.90
C LYS A 13 6.28 -28.46 -5.39
N ARG A 14 5.16 -28.19 -4.71
CA ARG A 14 4.30 -29.24 -4.12
C ARG A 14 3.71 -30.17 -5.19
N LEU A 15 3.27 -29.61 -6.31
CA LEU A 15 2.71 -30.38 -7.42
C LEU A 15 3.76 -31.27 -8.09
N SER A 16 4.96 -30.75 -8.36
CA SER A 16 6.04 -31.50 -8.98
C SER A 16 6.59 -32.57 -8.02
N GLN A 17 6.76 -32.25 -6.75
CA GLN A 17 7.17 -33.22 -5.72
C GLN A 17 6.18 -34.39 -5.63
N GLY A 18 4.87 -34.14 -5.67
CA GLY A 18 3.86 -35.20 -5.67
C GLY A 18 3.83 -36.07 -6.93
N ARG A 19 4.47 -35.62 -8.03
CA ARG A 19 4.56 -36.34 -9.31
C ARG A 19 5.91 -37.03 -9.51
N ASN A 20 6.91 -36.73 -8.68
CA ASN A 20 8.25 -37.29 -8.78
C ASN A 20 8.49 -38.33 -7.67
N PRO A 21 8.34 -39.63 -7.95
CA PRO A 21 8.59 -40.69 -6.96
C PRO A 21 10.06 -40.79 -6.55
N ASN A 22 10.98 -40.22 -7.33
CA ASN A 22 12.43 -40.21 -7.07
C ASN A 22 12.90 -38.87 -6.51
N HIS A 23 12.02 -38.15 -5.79
CA HIS A 23 12.35 -36.85 -5.22
C HIS A 23 13.54 -36.93 -4.27
N THR A 24 14.53 -36.09 -4.52
CA THR A 24 15.80 -35.98 -3.78
C THR A 24 15.91 -34.67 -3.00
N GLY A 25 15.17 -33.64 -3.40
CA GLY A 25 15.30 -32.28 -2.85
C GLY A 25 16.17 -31.36 -3.68
N GLU A 26 16.92 -31.89 -4.65
CA GLU A 26 17.82 -31.15 -5.53
C GLU A 26 17.18 -30.76 -6.88
N GLU A 27 15.93 -31.14 -7.13
CA GLU A 27 15.24 -30.76 -8.36
C GLU A 27 15.06 -29.25 -8.47
N SER A 28 15.09 -28.72 -9.70
CA SER A 28 14.90 -27.29 -9.99
C SER A 28 13.66 -26.68 -9.31
N TYR A 29 12.56 -27.43 -9.17
CA TYR A 29 11.34 -26.96 -8.51
C TYR A 29 11.46 -26.76 -6.98
N ASN A 30 12.57 -27.17 -6.36
CA ASN A 30 12.87 -26.87 -4.95
C ASN A 30 13.50 -25.49 -4.76
N PHE A 31 13.99 -24.88 -5.85
CA PHE A 31 14.62 -23.58 -5.88
C PHE A 31 13.72 -22.58 -6.61
N PHE A 32 13.93 -21.29 -6.38
CA PHE A 32 13.29 -20.25 -7.18
C PHE A 32 14.25 -19.08 -7.36
N LEU A 33 14.12 -18.39 -8.50
CA LEU A 33 15.00 -17.28 -8.82
C LEU A 33 14.73 -16.09 -7.89
N VAL A 34 15.79 -15.58 -7.30
CA VAL A 34 15.80 -14.36 -6.49
C VAL A 34 16.69 -13.31 -7.16
N VAL A 35 16.39 -12.05 -6.86
CA VAL A 35 17.25 -10.91 -7.18
C VAL A 35 17.59 -10.21 -5.87
N LEU A 36 18.85 -9.82 -5.73
CA LEU A 36 19.33 -9.06 -4.58
C LEU A 36 19.54 -7.62 -5.01
N PHE A 37 18.98 -6.70 -4.23
CA PHE A 37 19.19 -5.27 -4.42
C PHE A 37 19.82 -4.70 -3.14
N PRO A 38 20.92 -3.92 -3.26
CA PRO A 38 21.42 -3.15 -2.13
C PRO A 38 20.35 -2.18 -1.64
N ASP A 39 20.18 -2.08 -0.33
CA ASP A 39 19.24 -1.15 0.34
C ASP A 39 19.41 0.29 -0.15
N LYS A 40 20.66 0.75 -0.31
CA LYS A 40 20.99 2.10 -0.80
C LYS A 40 20.74 2.33 -2.29
N GLN A 41 20.36 1.29 -3.04
CA GLN A 41 20.07 1.35 -4.48
C GLN A 41 18.60 1.05 -4.79
N VAL A 42 17.76 0.96 -3.76
CA VAL A 42 16.33 0.73 -3.89
C VAL A 42 15.59 1.95 -3.38
N GLN A 43 14.61 2.40 -4.17
CA GLN A 43 13.64 3.38 -3.73
C GLN A 43 12.29 2.69 -3.52
N ILE A 44 11.62 3.05 -2.43
CA ILE A 44 10.21 2.72 -2.23
C ILE A 44 9.42 3.99 -2.53
N LEU A 45 8.55 3.92 -3.53
CA LEU A 45 7.58 4.96 -3.84
C LEU A 45 6.28 4.71 -3.07
N ASP A 46 5.53 5.78 -2.89
CA ASP A 46 4.19 5.76 -2.34
C ASP A 46 3.26 4.85 -3.15
N TYR A 47 2.25 4.33 -2.48
CA TYR A 47 1.20 3.57 -3.11
C TYR A 47 -0.11 4.16 -2.62
N ASN A 48 -0.76 4.90 -3.51
CA ASN A 48 -1.93 5.71 -3.20
C ASN A 48 -3.21 4.89 -3.35
N ARG A 49 -4.32 5.42 -2.84
CA ARG A 49 -5.64 4.80 -2.94
C ARG A 49 -6.59 5.73 -3.66
N VAL A 50 -7.43 5.17 -4.52
CA VAL A 50 -8.67 5.80 -4.96
C VAL A 50 -9.81 4.98 -4.37
N VAL A 51 -10.83 5.66 -3.85
CA VAL A 51 -11.90 5.01 -3.09
C VAL A 51 -13.28 5.46 -3.58
N LYS A 52 -14.20 4.50 -3.62
CA LYS A 52 -15.62 4.76 -3.80
C LYS A 52 -16.27 4.97 -2.45
N ILE A 53 -17.07 6.02 -2.37
CA ILE A 53 -17.77 6.40 -1.15
C ILE A 53 -19.26 6.14 -1.39
N GLU A 54 -19.92 5.50 -0.43
CA GLU A 54 -21.35 5.25 -0.51
C GLU A 54 -22.14 6.56 -0.53
N SER A 55 -23.21 6.63 -1.31
CA SER A 55 -23.96 7.86 -1.56
C SER A 55 -24.62 8.47 -0.32
N ASN A 56 -24.79 7.68 0.75
CA ASN A 56 -25.29 8.13 2.06
C ASN A 56 -24.22 8.86 2.90
N ILE A 57 -22.94 8.78 2.53
CA ILE A 57 -21.85 9.48 3.21
C ILE A 57 -21.59 10.80 2.49
N LEU A 58 -22.07 11.90 3.09
CA LEU A 58 -21.82 13.24 2.57
C LEU A 58 -20.34 13.64 2.75
N PRO A 59 -19.69 14.28 1.75
CA PRO A 59 -18.30 14.72 1.86
C PRO A 59 -18.01 15.58 3.10
N THR A 60 -18.93 16.48 3.46
CA THR A 60 -18.80 17.33 4.66
C THR A 60 -18.82 16.53 5.94
N ARG A 61 -19.69 15.50 6.01
CA ARG A 61 -19.73 14.58 7.15
C ARG A 61 -18.45 13.76 7.24
N LEU A 62 -17.97 13.24 6.11
CA LEU A 62 -16.72 12.48 6.07
C LEU A 62 -15.53 13.32 6.57
N LEU A 63 -15.40 14.57 6.11
CA LEU A 63 -14.34 15.48 6.59
C LEU A 63 -14.46 15.76 8.10
N ASN A 64 -15.68 15.94 8.62
CA ASN A 64 -15.90 16.11 10.06
C ASN A 64 -15.52 14.86 10.86
N ASP A 65 -15.83 13.67 10.35
CA ASP A 65 -15.48 12.40 11.00
C ASP A 65 -13.96 12.14 10.95
N ILE A 66 -13.29 12.46 9.84
CA ILE A 66 -11.82 12.45 9.72
C ILE A 66 -11.20 13.45 10.70
N GLY A 67 -11.78 14.66 10.83
CA GLY A 67 -11.29 15.71 11.74
C GLY A 67 -11.26 15.32 13.22
N LYS A 68 -11.91 14.23 13.62
CA LYS A 68 -11.81 13.67 14.97
C LYS A 68 -10.43 13.06 15.27
N TYR A 69 -9.69 12.68 14.23
CA TYR A 69 -8.42 11.95 14.30
C TYR A 69 -7.25 12.67 13.62
N PHE A 70 -7.56 13.60 12.71
CA PHE A 70 -6.57 14.34 11.95
C PHE A 70 -6.82 15.85 12.05
N ASP A 71 -5.73 16.62 12.04
CA ASP A 71 -5.80 18.04 11.71
C ASP A 71 -5.98 18.14 10.19
N VAL A 72 -7.07 18.78 9.74
CA VAL A 72 -7.48 18.82 8.33
C VAL A 72 -7.35 20.24 7.79
N PHE A 73 -6.46 20.42 6.81
CA PHE A 73 -6.24 21.71 6.17
C PHE A 73 -6.56 21.62 4.69
N LYS A 74 -7.53 22.41 4.21
CA LYS A 74 -7.74 22.57 2.78
C LYS A 74 -6.55 23.33 2.18
N VAL A 75 -6.00 22.83 1.08
CA VAL A 75 -4.85 23.43 0.40
C VAL A 75 -5.18 23.76 -1.05
N GLU A 76 -4.40 24.65 -1.64
CA GLU A 76 -4.68 25.22 -2.97
C GLU A 76 -4.16 24.35 -4.13
N SER A 77 -3.27 23.39 -3.86
CA SER A 77 -2.65 22.57 -4.90
C SER A 77 -2.34 21.16 -4.43
N ALA A 78 -2.23 20.24 -5.39
CA ALA A 78 -1.78 18.87 -5.16
C ALA A 78 -0.40 18.84 -4.47
N THR A 79 0.54 19.69 -4.89
CA THR A 79 1.90 19.75 -4.32
C THR A 79 1.88 20.05 -2.82
N MET A 80 0.99 20.93 -2.36
CA MET A 80 0.83 21.22 -0.93
C MET A 80 0.17 20.08 -0.17
N ALA A 81 -0.65 19.26 -0.83
CA ALA A 81 -1.27 18.08 -0.22
C ALA A 81 -0.32 16.87 -0.19
N LYS A 82 0.78 16.91 -0.95
CA LYS A 82 1.73 15.80 -1.02
C LYS A 82 2.38 15.61 0.36
N PRO A 83 2.24 14.42 0.99
CA PRO A 83 2.87 14.18 2.26
C PRO A 83 4.40 14.14 2.11
N SER A 84 5.09 14.92 2.94
CA SER A 84 6.55 15.05 2.95
C SER A 84 7.22 14.38 4.15
N ILE A 85 6.42 13.96 5.14
CA ILE A 85 6.85 13.27 6.37
C ILE A 85 5.86 12.15 6.70
N PRO A 86 6.26 11.14 7.50
CA PRO A 86 5.33 10.15 8.03
C PRO A 86 4.18 10.79 8.81
N ARG A 87 3.04 10.09 8.90
CA ARG A 87 1.83 10.53 9.63
C ARG A 87 1.12 11.73 8.99
N CYS A 88 1.51 12.08 7.76
CA CYS A 88 0.85 13.06 6.92
C CYS A 88 0.27 12.37 5.69
N PHE A 89 -0.86 12.86 5.22
CA PHE A 89 -1.57 12.31 4.08
C PHE A 89 -2.14 13.43 3.22
N GLY A 90 -2.24 13.19 1.91
CA GLY A 90 -3.05 14.01 1.02
C GLY A 90 -4.42 13.37 0.84
N LEU A 91 -5.50 14.14 0.93
CA LEU A 91 -6.86 13.70 0.60
C LEU A 91 -7.39 14.58 -0.53
N TYR A 92 -7.77 13.95 -1.64
CA TYR A 92 -8.53 14.59 -2.70
C TYR A 92 -9.99 14.18 -2.58
N LEU A 93 -10.87 15.13 -2.36
CA LEU A 93 -12.31 14.89 -2.16
C LEU A 93 -13.08 16.11 -2.67
N ASN A 94 -14.14 15.87 -3.45
CA ASN A 94 -15.01 16.93 -3.96
C ASN A 94 -14.22 18.05 -4.66
N ASN A 95 -13.31 17.65 -5.56
CA ASN A 95 -12.43 18.51 -6.35
C ASN A 95 -11.53 19.44 -5.52
N CYS A 96 -11.30 19.12 -4.25
CA CYS A 96 -10.46 19.88 -3.34
C CYS A 96 -9.39 18.98 -2.75
N TRP A 97 -8.18 19.54 -2.60
CA TRP A 97 -7.12 18.91 -1.83
C TRP A 97 -7.17 19.33 -0.37
N TYR A 98 -6.88 18.36 0.48
CA TYR A 98 -6.70 18.51 1.91
C TYR A 98 -5.38 17.85 2.32
N GLN A 99 -4.64 18.50 3.20
CA GLN A 99 -3.56 17.89 3.95
C GLN A 99 -4.13 17.39 5.29
N LEU A 100 -3.87 16.13 5.61
CA LEU A 100 -4.23 15.50 6.87
C LEU A 100 -2.96 15.23 7.67
N THR A 101 -2.94 15.64 8.92
CA THR A 101 -1.86 15.29 9.86
C THR A 101 -2.46 14.57 11.05
N VAL A 102 -1.88 13.45 11.49
CA VAL A 102 -2.33 12.74 12.69
C VAL A 102 -2.31 13.69 13.89
N ASN A 103 -3.46 13.91 14.52
CA ASN A 103 -3.57 14.79 15.69
C ASN A 103 -3.12 14.09 16.97
N ASN A 104 -3.03 14.82 18.09
CA ASN A 104 -2.58 14.28 19.37
C ASN A 104 -3.44 13.10 19.88
N LYS A 105 -4.74 13.11 19.61
CA LYS A 105 -5.66 12.06 20.06
C LYS A 105 -5.40 10.74 19.35
N LEU A 106 -5.22 10.77 18.03
CA LEU A 106 -4.87 9.58 17.27
C LEU A 106 -3.42 9.18 17.54
N ARG A 107 -2.50 10.13 17.68
CA ARG A 107 -1.09 9.85 18.02
C ARG A 107 -0.97 8.99 19.28
N ALA A 108 -1.74 9.29 20.32
CA ALA A 108 -1.73 8.53 21.56
C ALA A 108 -2.27 7.09 21.45
N GLN A 109 -2.92 6.75 20.32
CA GLN A 109 -3.47 5.41 20.05
C GLN A 109 -2.58 4.56 19.14
N ILE A 110 -1.53 5.15 18.56
CA ILE A 110 -0.60 4.43 17.69
C ILE A 110 0.44 3.74 18.58
N ASP A 111 0.53 2.42 18.46
CA ASP A 111 1.65 1.68 19.03
C ASP A 111 2.88 1.83 18.11
N GLU A 112 3.76 2.77 18.45
CA GLU A 112 5.00 3.03 17.68
C GLU A 112 6.01 1.87 17.79
N TYR A 113 5.80 0.89 18.67
CA TYR A 113 6.65 -0.31 18.78
C TYR A 113 6.15 -1.47 17.91
N ASN A 114 4.90 -1.41 17.44
CA ASN A 114 4.37 -2.36 16.48
C ASN A 114 4.68 -1.86 15.05
N PRO A 115 5.63 -2.49 14.33
CA PRO A 115 6.12 -1.95 13.08
C PRO A 115 5.04 -2.00 11.98
N THR A 116 4.09 -2.95 12.02
CA THR A 116 2.99 -3.01 11.06
C THR A 116 1.88 -2.01 11.39
N GLU A 117 1.43 -1.93 12.65
CA GLU A 117 0.33 -1.03 13.04
C GLU A 117 0.73 0.44 12.95
N SER A 118 2.00 0.74 13.19
CA SER A 118 2.60 2.06 13.02
C SER A 118 2.87 2.42 11.54
N LEU A 119 2.43 1.66 10.54
CA LEU A 119 2.51 2.14 9.16
C LEU A 119 1.39 3.12 8.84
N ASP A 120 1.68 4.13 8.03
CA ASP A 120 0.68 5.10 7.55
C ASP A 120 -0.50 4.43 6.82
N VAL A 121 -0.24 3.36 6.07
CA VAL A 121 -1.28 2.54 5.43
C VAL A 121 -2.18 1.81 6.44
N SER A 122 -1.63 1.37 7.57
CA SER A 122 -2.37 0.70 8.65
C SER A 122 -3.19 1.72 9.44
N ILE A 123 -2.60 2.88 9.74
CA ILE A 123 -3.30 3.99 10.38
C ILE A 123 -4.51 4.41 9.54
N MET A 124 -4.34 4.65 8.24
CA MET A 124 -5.45 5.03 7.36
C MET A 124 -6.51 3.92 7.25
N GLN A 125 -6.09 2.66 7.20
CA GLN A 125 -7.00 1.51 7.21
C GLN A 125 -7.86 1.49 8.49
N ASN A 126 -7.22 1.59 9.65
CA ASN A 126 -7.83 1.40 10.96
C ASN A 126 -8.62 2.62 11.45
N THR A 127 -8.40 3.80 10.86
CA THR A 127 -9.04 5.05 11.30
C THR A 127 -10.08 5.57 10.30
N VAL A 128 -9.87 5.36 9.00
CA VAL A 128 -10.73 5.92 7.95
C VAL A 128 -11.38 4.83 7.13
N PHE A 129 -10.60 3.96 6.47
CA PHE A 129 -11.18 3.04 5.49
C PHE A 129 -12.14 2.04 6.11
N GLU A 130 -11.78 1.39 7.20
CA GLU A 130 -12.69 0.46 7.87
C GLU A 130 -13.79 1.18 8.68
N PRO A 131 -13.49 2.10 9.60
CA PRO A 131 -14.52 2.66 10.47
C PRO A 131 -15.48 3.62 9.77
N LEU A 132 -14.99 4.41 8.82
CA LEU A 132 -15.78 5.47 8.18
C LEU A 132 -16.35 5.05 6.83
N LEU A 133 -15.62 4.23 6.07
CA LEU A 133 -16.05 3.79 4.73
C LEU A 133 -16.48 2.31 4.68
N GLY A 134 -16.32 1.55 5.77
CA GLY A 134 -16.69 0.14 5.82
C GLY A 134 -15.83 -0.77 4.93
N ILE A 135 -14.64 -0.33 4.52
CA ILE A 135 -13.71 -1.09 3.70
C ILE A 135 -12.80 -1.90 4.63
N ARG A 136 -13.16 -3.15 4.89
CA ARG A 136 -12.39 -4.04 5.79
C ARG A 136 -11.20 -4.71 5.12
N ASN A 137 -11.32 -5.05 3.84
CA ASN A 137 -10.26 -5.75 3.10
C ASN A 137 -10.06 -5.15 1.71
N GLN A 138 -9.06 -4.29 1.59
CA GLN A 138 -8.70 -3.61 0.35
C GLN A 138 -8.27 -4.56 -0.79
N ARG A 139 -7.90 -5.83 -0.51
CA ARG A 139 -7.55 -6.80 -1.58
C ARG A 139 -8.76 -7.27 -2.35
N THR A 140 -9.94 -7.23 -1.74
CA THR A 140 -11.17 -7.84 -2.25
C THR A 140 -12.30 -6.84 -2.46
N ASP A 141 -12.24 -5.70 -1.77
CA ASP A 141 -13.26 -4.66 -1.88
C ASP A 141 -13.08 -3.85 -3.17
N LYS A 142 -14.07 -3.93 -4.07
CA LYS A 142 -14.09 -3.23 -5.36
C LYS A 142 -14.25 -1.71 -5.21
N ARG A 143 -14.49 -1.20 -4.00
CA ARG A 143 -14.55 0.22 -3.68
C ARG A 143 -13.16 0.81 -3.42
N VAL A 144 -12.08 0.03 -3.56
CA VAL A 144 -10.70 0.54 -3.50
C VAL A 144 -9.93 0.09 -4.73
N ASP A 145 -9.16 1.01 -5.30
CA ASP A 145 -8.11 0.67 -6.24
C ASP A 145 -6.84 1.46 -5.90
N PHE A 146 -5.72 1.05 -6.49
CA PHE A 146 -4.40 1.44 -6.07
C PHE A 146 -3.67 2.18 -7.19
N VAL A 147 -3.02 3.28 -6.84
CA VAL A 147 -2.26 4.10 -7.79
C VAL A 147 -0.81 4.18 -7.33
N GLY A 148 0.11 3.59 -8.09
CA GLY A 148 1.54 3.65 -7.75
C GLY A 148 2.10 5.07 -7.86
N GLY A 149 2.99 5.44 -6.94
CA GLY A 149 3.55 6.78 -6.79
C GLY A 149 4.27 7.31 -8.04
N ILE A 150 4.72 6.42 -8.93
CA ILE A 150 5.29 6.80 -10.23
C ILE A 150 4.33 7.60 -11.11
N ARG A 151 3.00 7.45 -10.91
CA ARG A 151 1.98 8.23 -11.63
C ARG A 151 1.71 9.60 -11.00
N GLY A 152 2.14 9.81 -9.76
CA GLY A 152 1.97 11.07 -9.03
C GLY A 152 0.53 11.41 -8.66
N LEU A 153 0.35 12.63 -8.17
CA LEU A 153 -0.94 13.14 -7.67
C LEU A 153 -1.91 13.51 -8.79
N GLU A 154 -1.42 13.88 -9.98
CA GLU A 154 -2.26 14.21 -11.14
C GLU A 154 -3.14 13.03 -11.57
N GLU A 155 -2.62 11.80 -11.50
CA GLU A 155 -3.43 10.61 -11.78
C GLU A 155 -4.54 10.41 -10.74
N LEU A 156 -4.30 10.78 -9.46
CA LEU A 156 -5.33 10.72 -8.42
C LEU A 156 -6.47 11.69 -8.72
N GLU A 157 -6.13 12.94 -9.05
CA GLU A 157 -7.12 13.94 -9.44
C GLU A 157 -7.92 13.46 -10.65
N LYS A 158 -7.23 13.01 -11.70
CA LYS A 158 -7.86 12.52 -12.92
C LYS A 158 -8.84 11.37 -12.66
N ARG A 159 -8.47 10.43 -11.78
CA ARG A 159 -9.30 9.26 -11.43
C ARG A 159 -10.55 9.64 -10.65
N VAL A 160 -10.47 10.65 -9.79
CA VAL A 160 -11.64 11.17 -9.07
C VAL A 160 -12.50 12.05 -9.99
N ASN A 161 -11.87 12.94 -10.77
CA ASN A 161 -12.56 13.87 -11.67
C ASN A 161 -13.27 13.17 -12.85
N SER A 162 -12.89 11.94 -13.19
CA SER A 162 -13.63 11.12 -14.16
C SER A 162 -15.03 10.69 -13.66
N GLY A 163 -15.29 10.80 -12.35
CA GLY A 163 -16.49 10.32 -11.70
C GLY A 163 -16.47 8.81 -11.37
N GLU A 164 -15.42 8.07 -11.77
CA GLU A 164 -15.28 6.65 -11.42
C GLU A 164 -15.04 6.45 -9.92
N TRP A 165 -14.32 7.38 -9.29
CA TRP A 165 -13.95 7.36 -7.88
C TRP A 165 -14.44 8.63 -7.18
N GLN A 166 -14.70 8.56 -5.87
CA GLN A 166 -15.22 9.71 -5.11
C GLN A 166 -14.14 10.42 -4.31
N ALA A 167 -13.06 9.74 -3.95
CA ALA A 167 -11.93 10.34 -3.27
C ALA A 167 -10.61 9.61 -3.61
N ALA A 168 -9.51 10.28 -3.31
CA ALA A 168 -8.18 9.70 -3.36
C ALA A 168 -7.38 10.05 -2.12
N VAL A 169 -6.51 9.12 -1.69
CA VAL A 169 -5.59 9.30 -0.57
C VAL A 169 -4.16 9.10 -1.06
N ALA A 170 -3.34 10.12 -0.87
CA ALA A 170 -1.91 10.11 -1.11
C ALA A 170 -1.16 9.79 0.20
N PHE A 171 -0.22 8.86 0.12
CA PHE A 171 0.55 8.39 1.28
C PHE A 171 1.99 8.88 1.24
N TYR A 172 2.60 9.03 2.41
CA TYR A 172 4.05 9.10 2.50
C TYR A 172 4.64 7.74 2.11
N PRO A 173 5.71 7.68 1.29
CA PRO A 173 6.34 6.41 0.94
C PRO A 173 6.85 5.67 2.17
N THR A 174 6.54 4.37 2.28
CA THR A 174 7.14 3.54 3.34
C THR A 174 8.65 3.48 3.16
N SER A 175 9.41 3.62 4.24
CA SER A 175 10.87 3.60 4.17
C SER A 175 11.41 2.17 4.06
N VAL A 176 12.65 2.04 3.59
CA VAL A 176 13.34 0.73 3.53
C VAL A 176 13.56 0.18 4.94
N GLU A 177 13.82 1.05 5.91
CA GLU A 177 13.98 0.72 7.32
C GLU A 177 12.69 0.15 7.91
N SER A 178 11.54 0.77 7.64
CA SER A 178 10.24 0.22 8.08
C SER A 178 9.97 -1.15 7.46
N LEU A 179 10.30 -1.34 6.18
CA LEU A 179 10.17 -2.64 5.52
C LEU A 179 11.05 -3.71 6.20
N MET A 180 12.30 -3.38 6.53
CA MET A 180 13.22 -4.28 7.22
C MET A 180 12.71 -4.61 8.63
N ALA A 181 12.28 -3.62 9.40
CA ALA A 181 11.76 -3.81 10.75
C ALA A 181 10.55 -4.75 10.80
N ILE A 182 9.67 -4.69 9.80
CA ILE A 182 8.51 -5.61 9.70
C ILE A 182 8.97 -7.04 9.36
N ALA A 183 9.96 -7.18 8.49
CA ALA A 183 10.53 -8.49 8.18
C ALA A 183 11.26 -9.09 9.39
N ASP A 184 12.02 -8.30 10.13
CA ASP A 184 12.74 -8.73 11.34
C ASP A 184 11.78 -9.10 12.48
N ALA A 185 10.55 -8.58 12.47
CA ALA A 185 9.48 -8.94 13.39
C ALA A 185 8.67 -10.18 12.96
N ASP A 186 9.06 -10.87 11.87
CA ASP A 186 8.31 -11.96 11.24
C ASP A 186 6.86 -11.59 10.86
N GLU A 187 6.60 -10.30 10.64
CA GLU A 187 5.30 -9.76 10.29
C GLU A 187 5.11 -9.61 8.76
N VAL A 188 3.87 -9.36 8.35
CA VAL A 188 3.52 -9.22 6.93
C VAL A 188 3.00 -7.82 6.65
N MET A 189 3.65 -7.15 5.70
CA MET A 189 3.22 -5.84 5.19
C MET A 189 1.73 -5.86 4.78
N PRO A 190 0.97 -4.78 5.09
CA PRO A 190 -0.36 -4.60 4.55
C PRO A 190 -0.38 -4.67 3.00
N PRO A 191 -1.54 -4.94 2.38
CA PRO A 191 -1.63 -5.00 0.94
C PRO A 191 -1.19 -3.70 0.27
N LYS A 192 -0.31 -3.82 -0.73
CA LYS A 192 0.10 -2.71 -1.62
C LYS A 192 0.63 -1.51 -0.82
N SER A 193 1.46 -1.78 0.18
CA SER A 193 2.14 -0.73 0.96
C SER A 193 3.39 -0.18 0.27
N THR A 194 3.99 -0.92 -0.66
CA THR A 194 5.29 -0.57 -1.26
C THR A 194 5.28 -0.66 -2.78
N TRP A 195 5.88 0.33 -3.44
CA TRP A 195 6.24 0.28 -4.86
C TRP A 195 7.76 0.42 -5.00
N PHE A 196 8.45 -0.69 -5.29
CA PHE A 196 9.90 -0.68 -5.48
C PHE A 196 10.32 -0.14 -6.86
N GLU A 197 11.31 0.75 -6.88
CA GLU A 197 12.09 1.13 -8.06
C GLU A 197 13.60 0.91 -7.80
N PRO A 198 14.37 0.43 -8.78
CA PRO A 198 13.93 0.03 -10.12
C PRO A 198 13.10 -1.27 -10.10
N LYS A 199 12.07 -1.34 -10.93
CA LYS A 199 11.39 -2.62 -11.19
C LYS A 199 12.30 -3.55 -12.00
N LEU A 200 12.44 -4.80 -11.54
CA LEU A 200 13.12 -5.83 -12.33
C LEU A 200 12.31 -6.08 -13.62
N LYS A 201 12.99 -5.99 -14.77
CA LYS A 201 12.38 -6.34 -16.06
C LYS A 201 12.05 -7.84 -16.08
N SER A 202 10.81 -8.15 -16.48
CA SER A 202 10.37 -9.54 -16.65
C SER A 202 11.07 -10.17 -17.86
N GLY A 203 11.34 -11.47 -17.79
CA GLY A 203 11.90 -12.23 -18.92
C GLY A 203 13.38 -12.02 -19.20
N LEU A 204 14.10 -11.25 -18.37
CA LEU A 204 15.55 -11.10 -18.51
C LEU A 204 16.29 -12.42 -18.29
N VAL A 205 15.79 -13.23 -17.35
CA VAL A 205 16.25 -14.59 -17.07
C VAL A 205 15.02 -15.47 -16.92
N VAL A 206 15.01 -16.61 -17.60
CA VAL A 206 13.98 -17.65 -17.48
C VAL A 206 14.68 -18.94 -17.08
N HIS A 207 14.30 -19.50 -15.94
CA HIS A 207 14.75 -20.82 -15.50
C HIS A 207 13.64 -21.82 -15.79
N MET A 208 13.93 -22.78 -16.67
CA MET A 208 13.02 -23.88 -16.96
C MET A 208 13.12 -24.89 -15.82
N LEU A 209 11.98 -25.39 -15.36
CA LEU A 209 11.92 -26.48 -14.41
C LEU A 209 11.99 -27.81 -15.17
N ASP A 210 12.58 -28.81 -14.53
CA ASP A 210 12.68 -30.19 -15.01
C ASP A 210 11.32 -30.91 -15.01
#